data_AF-A0A920TJR2-F1
#
_entry.id   AF-A0A920TJR2-F1
#
_cell.length_a   1.000
_cell.length_b   1.000
_cell.length_c   1.000
_cell.angle_alpha   90.00
_cell.angle_beta   90.00
_cell.angle_gamma   90.00
#
_symmetry.space_group_name_H-M   'P 1'
#
loop_
_entity.id
_entity.type
_entity.pdbx_description
1 polymer ?
#
loop_
_entity_poly.entity_id
_entity_poly.type
_entity_poly.pdbx_seq_one_letter_code
_entity_poly.pdbx_strand_id
1 'polypeptide(L)' 'MLITGEEDQRTPISETEQFYQALKLRKVDSIMIRVPGSFHGIAGRPSRLNAKVDNILAWFDRYRSID' A
#
# COMPACT_ATOMS: atom_id res chain seq x y z
N MET A 1 5.13 4.44 0.03
CA MET A 1 4.35 3.18 -0.05
C MET A 1 2.90 3.48 -0.33
N LEU A 2 2.24 2.64 -1.13
CA LEU A 2 0.80 2.64 -1.41
C LEU A 2 0.21 1.30 -0.97
N ILE A 3 -1.00 1.30 -0.43
CA ILE A 3 -1.72 0.07 -0.05
C ILE A 3 -3.20 0.21 -0.40
N THR A 4 -3.76 -0.80 -1.07
CA THR A 4 -5.15 -0.77 -1.55
C THR A 4 -5.77 -2.17 -1.60
N GLY A 5 -7.10 -2.22 -1.50
CA GLY A 5 -7.88 -3.44 -1.67
C GLY A 5 -8.23 -3.66 -3.14
N GLU A 6 -8.16 -4.91 -3.62
CA GLU A 6 -8.46 -5.21 -5.04
C GLU A 6 -9.93 -5.03 -5.42
N GLU A 7 -10.83 -5.09 -4.44
CA GLU A 7 -12.29 -4.96 -4.62
C GLU A 7 -12.82 -3.64 -4.04
N ASP A 8 -11.95 -2.64 -3.79
CA ASP A 8 -12.39 -1.35 -3.27
C ASP A 8 -13.26 -0.60 -4.31
N GLN A 9 -14.55 -0.44 -4.00
CA GLN A 9 -15.49 0.30 -4.85
C GLN A 9 -15.64 1.77 -4.46
N ARG A 10 -15.15 2.17 -3.28
CA ARG A 10 -15.20 3.58 -2.80
C ARG A 10 -14.02 4.37 -3.34
N THR A 11 -12.85 3.74 -3.39
CA THR A 11 -11.63 4.25 -4.04
C THR A 11 -11.06 3.15 -4.95
N PRO A 12 -11.53 3.07 -6.20
CA PRO A 12 -11.12 2.02 -7.14
C PRO A 12 -9.61 1.85 -7.25
N ILE A 13 -9.14 0.60 -7.38
CA ILE A 13 -7.70 0.26 -7.44
C ILE A 13 -6.94 1.03 -8.53
N SER A 14 -7.62 1.42 -9.62
CA SER A 14 -7.08 2.24 -10.69
C SER A 14 -6.48 3.56 -10.21
N GLU A 15 -7.04 4.18 -9.17
CA GLU A 15 -6.49 5.41 -8.57
C GLU A 15 -5.07 5.16 -8.02
N THR A 16 -4.90 4.05 -7.29
CA THR A 16 -3.60 3.67 -6.73
C THR A 16 -2.63 3.23 -7.82
N GLU A 17 -3.09 2.48 -8.82
CA GLU A 17 -2.26 2.02 -9.93
C GLU A 17 -1.73 3.18 -10.77
N GLN A 18 -2.60 4.14 -11.13
CA GLN A 18 -2.19 5.33 -11.89
C GLN A 18 -1.14 6.15 -11.14
N PHE A 19 -1.34 6.39 -9.84
CA PHE A 19 -0.37 7.14 -9.04
C PHE A 19 0.94 6.37 -8.87
N TYR A 20 0.90 5.05 -8.64
CA TYR A 20 2.10 4.21 -8.57
C TYR A 20 2.90 4.27 -9.88
N GLN A 21 2.25 4.11 -11.03
CA GLN A 21 2.90 4.21 -12.33
C GLN A 21 3.54 5.58 -12.55
N ALA A 22 2.87 6.67 -12.19
CA ALA A 22 3.43 8.01 -12.26
C ALA A 22 4.69 8.17 -11.38
N LEU A 23 4.70 7.60 -10.18
CA LEU A 23 5.90 7.58 -9.31
C LEU A 23 7.05 6.80 -9.95
N LYS A 24 6.77 5.64 -10.55
CA LYS A 24 7.81 4.84 -11.25
C LYS A 24 8.39 5.58 -12.45
N LEU A 25 7.55 6.23 -13.27
CA LEU A 25 8.00 7.07 -14.38
C LEU A 25 8.89 8.22 -13.92
N ARG A 26 8.58 8.82 -12.77
CA ARG A 26 9.36 9.89 -12.14
C ARG A 26 10.56 9.39 -11.34
N LYS A 27 10.85 8.07 -11.36
CA LYS A 27 11.94 7.43 -10.61
C LYS A 27 11.89 7.70 -9.10
N VAL A 28 10.70 7.86 -8.54
CA VAL A 28 10.49 7.99 -7.09
C VAL A 28 10.42 6.60 -6.48
N ASP A 29 11.22 6.34 -5.46
CA ASP A 29 11.22 5.05 -4.76
C ASP A 29 9.86 4.81 -4.10
N SER A 30 9.26 3.68 -4.45
CA SER A 30 7.85 3.41 -4.17
C SER A 30 7.57 1.92 -4.29
N ILE A 31 6.62 1.46 -3.47
CA ILE A 31 6.04 0.13 -3.50
C ILE A 31 4.52 0.25 -3.46
N MET A 32 3.83 -0.71 -4.07
CA MET A 32 2.37 -0.84 -4.04
C MET A 32 2.01 -2.22 -3.50
N ILE A 33 1.20 -2.24 -2.44
CA ILE A 33 0.68 -3.45 -1.81
C ILE A 33 -0.78 -3.61 -2.22
N ARG A 34 -1.11 -4.75 -2.82
CA ARG A 34 -2.48 -5.16 -3.15
C ARG A 34 -2.98 -6.12 -2.09
N VAL A 35 -4.18 -5.90 -1.57
CA VAL A 35 -4.83 -6.79 -0.61
C VAL A 35 -5.93 -7.57 -1.33
N PRO A 36 -5.70 -8.85 -1.69
CA PRO A 36 -6.63 -9.61 -2.52
C PRO A 36 -7.97 -9.83 -1.86
N GLY A 37 -9.06 -9.72 -2.63
CA GLY A 37 -10.43 -9.89 -2.16
C GLY A 37 -10.78 -8.95 -1.00
N SER A 38 -10.27 -7.72 -1.02
CA SER A 38 -10.56 -6.72 -0.01
C SER A 38 -11.22 -5.50 -0.64
N PHE A 39 -12.32 -5.09 -0.05
CA PHE A 39 -12.93 -3.78 -0.26
C PHE A 39 -12.12 -2.68 0.44
N HIS A 40 -12.70 -1.49 0.58
CA HIS A 40 -12.06 -0.32 1.19
C HIS A 40 -11.46 -0.58 2.59
N GLY A 41 -12.13 -1.39 3.41
CA GLY A 41 -11.65 -1.78 4.73
C GLY A 41 -10.60 -2.89 4.68
N ILE A 42 -9.37 -2.57 4.31
CA ILE A 42 -8.30 -3.57 4.12
C ILE A 42 -7.91 -4.37 5.38
N ALA A 43 -8.24 -3.85 6.57
CA ALA A 43 -7.93 -4.47 7.86
C ALA A 43 -9.05 -5.40 8.40
N GLY A 44 -10.05 -5.76 7.58
CA GLY A 44 -11.21 -6.57 8.01
C GLY A 44 -10.90 -8.00 8.49
N ARG A 45 -9.65 -8.46 8.40
CA ARG A 45 -9.16 -9.72 8.99
C ARG A 45 -7.95 -9.42 9.89
N PRO A 46 -7.81 -10.03 11.08
CA PRO A 46 -6.67 -9.79 11.96
C PRO A 46 -5.31 -9.97 11.27
N SER A 47 -5.17 -11.00 10.41
CA SER A 47 -3.95 -11.23 9.63
C SER A 47 -3.65 -10.09 8.64
N ARG A 48 -4.68 -9.48 8.04
CA ARG A 48 -4.51 -8.32 7.15
C ARG A 48 -4.14 -7.06 7.96
N LEU A 49 -4.66 -6.90 9.17
CA LEU A 49 -4.25 -5.80 10.06
C LEU A 49 -2.76 -5.93 10.43
N ASN A 50 -2.31 -7.12 10.83
CA ASN A 50 -0.89 -7.36 11.13
C ASN A 50 -0.02 -7.07 9.91
N ALA A 51 -0.36 -7.63 8.74
CA ALA A 51 0.38 -7.38 7.51
C ALA A 51 0.41 -5.89 7.14
N LYS A 52 -0.68 -5.15 7.33
CA LYS A 52 -0.72 -3.69 7.11
C LYS A 52 0.28 -2.98 8.03
N VAL A 53 0.28 -3.30 9.33
CA VAL A 53 1.19 -2.67 10.31
C VAL A 53 2.64 -3.02 9.99
N ASP A 54 2.95 -4.30 9.75
CA ASP A 54 4.30 -4.76 9.45
C ASP A 54 4.89 -4.09 8.21
N ASN A 55 4.11 -3.96 7.14
CA ASN A 55 4.55 -3.26 5.94
C ASN A 55 4.78 -1.76 6.16
N ILE A 56 3.93 -1.11 6.98
CA ILE A 56 4.12 0.30 7.35
C ILE A 56 5.43 0.47 8.13
N LEU A 57 5.65 -0.36 9.15
CA LEU A 57 6.85 -0.30 9.98
C LEU A 57 8.11 -0.57 9.13
N ALA A 58 8.10 -1.61 8.30
CA ALA A 58 9.22 -1.93 7.42
C ALA A 58 9.53 -0.80 6.41
N TRP A 59 8.50 -0.14 5.87
CA TRP A 59 8.69 1.01 4.99
C TRP A 59 9.36 2.18 5.72
N PHE A 60 8.90 2.52 6.93
CA PHE A 60 9.53 3.58 7.73
C PHE A 60 10.94 3.22 8.14
N ASP A 61 11.20 1.98 8.55
CA ASP A 61 12.54 1.52 8.96
C ASP A 61 13.55 1.62 7.81
N ARG A 62 13.15 1.31 6.58
CA ARG A 62 14.00 1.45 5.38
C ARG A 62 14.54 2.86 5.16
N TYR A 63 13.79 3.90 5.51
CA TYR A 63 14.20 5.31 5.36
C TYR A 63 14.51 5.98 6.69
N ARG A 64 14.52 5.23 7.78
CA ARG A 64 14.95 5.75 9.07
C ARG A 64 16.44 6.11 8.93
N SER A 65 16.75 7.40 8.97
CA SER A 65 18.12 7.84 9.12
C SER A 65 18.59 7.41 10.51
N ILE A 66 19.74 6.74 10.54
CA ILE A 66 20.47 6.55 11.79
C ILE A 66 21.30 7.83 11.93
N ASP A 67 20.87 8.71 12.82
CA ASP A 67 21.79 9.67 13.44
C ASP A 67 22.62 8.95 14.51
#